data_AF-A0A926XNL1-F1
#
_entry.id   AF-A0A926XNL1-F1
#
_cell.length_a   1.000
_cell.length_b   1.000
_cell.length_c   1.000
_cell.angle_alpha   90.00
_cell.angle_beta   90.00
_cell.angle_gamma   90.00
#
_symmetry.space_group_name_H-M   'P 1'
#
loop_
_entity.id
_entity.type
_entity.pdbx_description
1 polymer ?
#
loop_
_entity_poly.entity_id
_entity_poly.type
_entity_poly.pdbx_seq_one_letter_code
_entity_poly.pdbx_strand_id
1 'polypeptide(L)'
;MNLYMVLGTWMFAAYFRQYLASNWEAGSAIKYILVQFYLAMENVIASWYSSMLLLLVSLKSTLCFLTDRKQNLSRRERYLSWGWLGFAFAFALLSLDEIGSLHERIGMITAFNPSGDLPLGWVLVLAVPIGLVALFMVAFAWLHIRQSVLAFAFTITGVICFITVPFLELLELRIVATTQIEIFWQNQTASQMVEESLEIFGSLFFLIATNLYIIHSFRQDEGAISSEQESTSFSATLQTALIGASLLIGLLGLEALLVEWLVRNTVSGDAGIAKNWFPAALGMLVLLLCLQIWEAIPSRKIFHRLLYLLLGLFSLLLGMYYGANIYGYMSWEQMIVPGRWLHLSLLTIAVVLGIELTLQVKNLWSKVGIVAWVIFLGIGMKSGFIYVAHLVFIAFTCLLISLLLHLYRWQHLSESQAEILSFDNSEL
;
A
#
# COMPACT_ATOMS: atom_id res chain seq x y z
N MET A 1 4.90 9.68 10.18
CA MET A 1 4.15 8.43 10.40
C MET A 1 5.06 7.34 10.93
N ASN A 2 6.18 6.99 10.28
CA ASN A 2 7.17 5.99 10.81
C ASN A 2 7.48 6.17 12.30
N LEU A 3 7.87 7.37 12.73
CA LEU A 3 8.18 7.64 14.15
C LEU A 3 7.01 7.36 15.09
N TYR A 4 5.76 7.58 14.65
CA TYR A 4 4.57 7.24 15.45
C TYR A 4 4.38 5.73 15.56
N MET A 5 4.70 4.96 14.51
CA MET A 5 4.63 3.49 14.55
C MET A 5 5.69 2.90 15.47
N VAL A 6 6.93 3.41 15.40
CA VAL A 6 8.02 3.01 16.32
C VAL A 6 7.67 3.35 17.77
N LEU A 7 7.19 4.56 18.01
CA LEU A 7 6.75 4.98 19.35
C LEU A 7 5.58 4.12 19.86
N GLY A 8 4.60 3.85 19.00
CA GLY A 8 3.45 3.01 19.32
C GLY A 8 3.85 1.57 19.65
N THR A 9 4.80 1.00 18.90
CA THR A 9 5.40 -0.31 19.18
C THR A 9 6.07 -0.32 20.56
N TRP A 10 6.87 0.70 20.87
CA TRP A 10 7.49 0.84 22.18
C TRP A 10 6.45 0.97 23.31
N MET A 11 5.40 1.78 23.11
CA MET A 11 4.33 1.96 24.08
C MET A 11 3.54 0.67 24.33
N PHE A 12 3.19 -0.06 23.26
CA PHE A 12 2.53 -1.36 23.36
C PHE A 12 3.40 -2.34 24.15
N ALA A 13 4.68 -2.42 23.85
CA ALA A 13 5.62 -3.31 24.52
C ALA A 13 5.79 -3.00 26.01
N ALA A 14 5.89 -1.71 26.36
CA ALA A 14 5.98 -1.27 27.74
C ALA A 14 4.70 -1.63 28.51
N TYR A 15 3.54 -1.37 27.90
CA TYR A 15 2.24 -1.72 28.47
C TYR A 15 2.07 -3.23 28.65
N PHE A 16 2.44 -4.02 27.63
CA PHE A 16 2.37 -5.48 27.66
C PHE A 16 3.21 -6.07 28.79
N ARG A 17 4.47 -5.62 28.91
CA ARG A 17 5.39 -6.05 29.98
C ARG A 17 4.88 -5.71 31.38
N GLN A 18 4.30 -4.52 31.54
CA GLN A 18 3.86 -4.05 32.86
C GLN A 18 2.56 -4.72 33.33
N TYR A 19 1.62 -5.00 32.42
CA TYR A 19 0.24 -5.33 32.82
C TYR A 19 -0.29 -6.67 32.30
N LEU A 20 0.27 -7.23 31.22
CA LEU A 20 -0.41 -8.28 30.46
C LEU A 20 0.34 -9.61 30.39
N ALA A 21 1.60 -9.66 30.83
CA ALA A 21 2.38 -10.90 30.85
C ALA A 21 1.71 -12.05 31.62
N SER A 22 0.77 -11.76 32.53
CA SER A 22 0.06 -12.76 33.34
C SER A 22 -1.44 -12.92 33.06
N ASN A 23 -2.11 -11.93 32.44
CA ASN A 23 -3.56 -12.03 32.16
C ASN A 23 -3.99 -11.07 31.02
N TRP A 24 -3.77 -11.49 29.78
CA TRP A 24 -4.16 -10.71 28.59
C TRP A 24 -5.66 -10.36 28.60
N GLU A 25 -6.52 -11.29 29.00
CA GLU A 25 -7.97 -11.10 29.00
C GLU A 25 -8.43 -9.99 29.95
N ALA A 26 -7.81 -9.89 31.13
CA ALA A 26 -8.09 -8.85 32.12
C ALA A 26 -7.58 -7.45 31.76
N GLY A 27 -6.78 -7.33 30.69
CA GLY A 27 -6.26 -6.06 30.21
C GLY A 27 -7.33 -5.05 29.84
N SER A 28 -7.10 -3.77 30.13
CA SER A 28 -8.06 -2.70 29.81
C SER A 28 -8.20 -2.47 28.30
N ALA A 29 -9.27 -1.80 27.88
CA ALA A 29 -9.59 -1.54 26.47
C ALA A 29 -8.48 -0.79 25.70
N ILE A 30 -7.58 -0.10 26.41
CA ILE A 30 -6.42 0.59 25.80
C ILE A 30 -5.52 -0.38 25.02
N LYS A 31 -5.45 -1.67 25.41
CA LYS A 31 -4.65 -2.68 24.72
C LYS A 31 -5.05 -2.82 23.25
N TYR A 32 -6.34 -2.72 22.96
CA TYR A 32 -6.88 -2.80 21.59
C TYR A 32 -6.53 -1.60 20.73
N ILE A 33 -6.20 -0.46 21.35
CA ILE A 33 -5.71 0.72 20.65
C ILE A 33 -4.20 0.58 20.44
N LEU A 34 -3.46 0.23 21.50
CA LEU A 34 -2.00 0.11 21.45
C LEU A 34 -1.53 -0.97 20.47
N VAL A 35 -2.23 -2.10 20.42
CA VAL A 35 -1.91 -3.20 19.49
C VAL A 35 -1.98 -2.76 18.04
N GLN A 36 -2.81 -1.75 17.72
CA GLN A 36 -2.92 -1.25 16.34
C GLN A 36 -1.64 -0.60 15.82
N PHE A 37 -0.75 -0.19 16.73
CA PHE A 37 0.53 0.45 16.42
C PHE A 37 1.74 -0.46 16.66
N TYR A 38 1.51 -1.74 16.94
CA TYR A 38 2.59 -2.71 17.10
C TYR A 38 3.00 -3.24 15.71
N LEU A 39 4.20 -2.87 15.25
CA LEU A 39 4.68 -3.19 13.90
C LEU A 39 4.83 -4.69 13.67
N ALA A 40 5.39 -5.36 14.66
CA ALA A 40 5.51 -6.79 14.87
C ALA A 40 4.22 -7.65 14.80
N MET A 41 3.07 -7.03 14.55
CA MET A 41 1.79 -7.74 14.48
C MET A 41 1.16 -7.56 13.12
N GLU A 42 0.76 -8.69 12.55
CA GLU A 42 0.01 -8.77 11.32
C GLU A 42 -1.42 -8.24 11.48
N ASN A 43 -1.97 -7.70 10.39
CA ASN A 43 -3.37 -7.26 10.31
C ASN A 43 -3.75 -6.22 11.37
N VAL A 44 -2.88 -5.24 11.55
CA VAL A 44 -3.09 -4.04 12.37
C VAL A 44 -2.77 -2.76 11.58
N ILE A 45 -3.08 -1.58 12.12
CA ILE A 45 -2.83 -0.31 11.42
C ILE A 45 -1.34 -0.14 11.05
N ALA A 46 -0.42 -0.62 11.89
CA ALA A 46 1.02 -0.60 11.61
C ALA A 46 1.39 -1.41 10.35
N SER A 47 1.01 -2.70 10.29
CA SER A 47 1.19 -3.55 9.09
C SER A 47 0.50 -2.96 7.84
N TRP A 48 -0.73 -2.43 7.97
CA TRP A 48 -1.40 -1.75 6.87
C TRP A 48 -0.59 -0.54 6.37
N TYR A 49 -0.04 0.25 7.29
CA TYR A 49 0.77 1.41 6.93
C TYR A 49 2.06 1.00 6.20
N SER A 50 2.78 0.01 6.74
CA SER A 50 3.99 -0.54 6.11
C SER A 50 3.68 -1.06 4.70
N SER A 51 2.61 -1.86 4.58
CA SER A 51 2.14 -2.42 3.31
C SER A 51 1.82 -1.35 2.28
N MET A 52 1.08 -0.31 2.67
CA MET A 52 0.73 0.78 1.76
C MET A 52 1.93 1.67 1.40
N LEU A 53 2.92 1.80 2.29
CA LEU A 53 4.17 2.49 2.00
C LEU A 53 4.97 1.74 0.93
N LEU A 54 5.08 0.42 1.04
CA LEU A 54 5.68 -0.46 0.02
C LEU A 54 4.95 -0.35 -1.33
N LEU A 55 3.61 -0.35 -1.31
CA LEU A 55 2.80 -0.15 -2.52
C LEU A 55 3.08 1.21 -3.17
N LEU A 56 3.23 2.28 -2.38
CA LEU A 56 3.59 3.60 -2.91
C LEU A 56 4.96 3.61 -3.57
N VAL A 57 5.95 2.90 -3.00
CA VAL A 57 7.26 2.71 -3.65
C VAL A 57 7.09 2.00 -4.99
N SER A 58 6.29 0.93 -5.04
CA SER A 58 6.00 0.20 -6.28
C SER A 58 5.39 1.10 -7.37
N LEU A 59 4.38 1.90 -7.01
CA LEU A 59 3.75 2.86 -7.91
C LEU A 59 4.76 3.92 -8.38
N LYS A 60 5.60 4.44 -7.49
CA LYS A 60 6.62 5.44 -7.82
C LYS A 60 7.72 4.87 -8.71
N SER A 61 8.14 3.63 -8.53
CA SER A 61 9.04 2.95 -9.46
C SER A 61 8.41 2.80 -10.84
N THR A 62 7.12 2.46 -10.93
CA THR A 62 6.39 2.44 -12.20
C THR A 62 6.38 3.83 -12.86
N LEU A 63 6.23 4.90 -12.08
CA LEU A 63 6.34 6.27 -12.59
C LEU A 63 7.74 6.58 -13.10
N CYS A 64 8.81 6.19 -12.39
CA CYS A 64 10.19 6.34 -12.89
C CYS A 64 10.38 5.65 -14.25
N PHE A 65 9.84 4.42 -14.41
CA PHE A 65 9.86 3.72 -15.70
C PHE A 65 9.21 4.56 -16.79
N LEU A 66 7.98 5.04 -16.56
CA LEU A 66 7.24 5.81 -17.56
C LEU A 66 7.91 7.15 -17.87
N THR A 67 8.52 7.81 -16.88
CA THR A 67 9.32 9.02 -17.07
C THR A 67 10.50 8.73 -18.01
N ASP A 68 11.30 7.69 -17.73
CA ASP A 68 12.41 7.29 -18.60
C ASP A 68 11.96 6.95 -20.03
N ARG A 69 10.75 6.39 -20.19
CA ARG A 69 10.19 6.05 -21.51
C ARG A 69 9.82 7.27 -22.34
N LYS A 70 9.57 8.42 -21.72
CA LYS A 70 9.27 9.69 -22.40
C LYS A 70 10.53 10.46 -22.77
N GLN A 71 11.66 10.15 -22.14
CA GLN A 71 12.93 10.81 -22.38
C GLN A 71 13.64 10.30 -23.64
N ASN A 72 14.47 11.18 -24.23
CA ASN A 72 15.34 10.85 -25.36
C ASN A 72 16.61 10.12 -24.91
N LEU A 73 16.43 8.99 -24.21
CA LEU A 73 17.52 8.17 -23.68
C LEU A 73 18.21 7.35 -24.77
N SER A 74 19.49 7.03 -24.54
CA SER A 74 20.22 6.07 -25.35
C SER A 74 19.56 4.68 -25.32
N ARG A 75 19.83 3.84 -26.32
CA ARG A 75 19.27 2.47 -26.38
C ARG A 75 19.59 1.67 -25.11
N ARG A 76 20.79 1.83 -24.55
CA ARG A 76 21.23 1.16 -23.33
C ARG A 76 20.41 1.62 -22.12
N GLU A 77 20.29 2.91 -21.90
CA GLU A 77 19.50 3.48 -20.79
C GLU A 77 18.02 3.10 -20.89
N ARG A 78 17.48 3.06 -22.11
CA ARG A 78 16.12 2.58 -22.38
C ARG A 78 15.90 1.11 -22.04
N TYR A 79 16.92 0.26 -22.15
CA TYR A 79 16.86 -1.11 -21.65
C TYR A 79 17.01 -1.17 -20.14
N LEU A 80 17.92 -0.37 -19.57
CA LEU A 80 18.11 -0.31 -18.13
C LEU A 80 16.85 0.16 -17.40
N SER A 81 16.05 1.07 -17.98
CA SER A 81 14.83 1.57 -17.34
C SER A 81 13.81 0.47 -16.98
N TRP A 82 13.85 -0.70 -17.62
CA TRP A 82 13.05 -1.87 -17.21
C TRP A 82 13.35 -2.34 -15.79
N GLY A 83 14.53 -2.02 -15.24
CA GLY A 83 14.88 -2.28 -13.84
C GLY A 83 13.91 -1.62 -12.86
N TRP A 84 13.30 -0.49 -13.22
CA TRP A 84 12.24 0.12 -12.43
C TRP A 84 10.99 -0.76 -12.29
N LEU A 85 10.64 -1.56 -13.30
CA LEU A 85 9.56 -2.53 -13.18
C LEU A 85 9.96 -3.71 -12.28
N GLY A 86 11.25 -4.05 -12.22
CA GLY A 86 11.79 -4.98 -11.22
C GLY A 86 11.59 -4.48 -9.78
N PHE A 87 11.87 -3.19 -9.53
CA PHE A 87 11.56 -2.54 -8.25
C PHE A 87 10.05 -2.57 -7.98
N ALA A 88 9.24 -2.16 -8.97
CA ALA A 88 7.79 -2.14 -8.82
C ALA A 88 7.23 -3.50 -8.43
N PHE A 89 7.69 -4.57 -9.08
CA PHE A 89 7.29 -5.93 -8.78
C PHE A 89 7.73 -6.38 -7.38
N ALA A 90 9.00 -6.18 -7.02
CA ALA A 90 9.53 -6.56 -5.71
C ALA A 90 8.77 -5.87 -4.56
N PHE A 91 8.56 -4.56 -4.65
CA PHE A 91 7.83 -3.81 -3.62
C PHE A 91 6.33 -4.12 -3.59
N ALA A 92 5.71 -4.49 -4.71
CA ALA A 92 4.34 -4.95 -4.72
C ALA A 92 4.20 -6.31 -4.00
N LEU A 93 5.16 -7.23 -4.20
CA LEU A 93 5.18 -8.50 -3.48
C LEU A 93 5.39 -8.31 -1.98
N LEU A 94 6.36 -7.48 -1.58
CA LEU A 94 6.57 -7.14 -0.15
C LEU A 94 5.32 -6.47 0.45
N SER A 95 4.66 -5.59 -0.29
CA SER A 95 3.41 -4.96 0.16
C SER A 95 2.30 -5.99 0.43
N LEU A 96 2.15 -6.99 -0.46
CA LEU A 96 1.19 -8.07 -0.28
C LEU A 96 1.55 -8.97 0.91
N ASP A 97 2.83 -9.27 1.02
CA ASP A 97 3.41 -10.09 2.07
C ASP A 97 3.18 -9.48 3.46
N GLU A 98 3.38 -8.18 3.64
CA GLU A 98 3.17 -7.45 4.90
C GLU A 98 1.76 -7.52 5.50
N ILE A 99 0.73 -7.83 4.71
CA ILE A 99 -0.63 -8.11 5.24
C ILE A 99 -0.94 -9.61 5.20
N GLY A 100 -0.31 -10.32 4.26
CA GLY A 100 -0.57 -11.71 3.97
C GLY A 100 0.27 -12.71 4.76
N SER A 101 1.37 -12.26 5.35
CA SER A 101 2.43 -13.04 5.96
C SER A 101 2.82 -14.26 5.11
N LEU A 102 3.07 -14.03 3.82
CA LEU A 102 3.35 -15.12 2.87
C LEU A 102 4.71 -15.75 3.15
N HIS A 103 5.70 -14.97 3.55
CA HIS A 103 7.04 -15.46 3.86
C HIS A 103 7.01 -16.41 5.08
N GLU A 104 6.24 -16.11 6.14
CA GLU A 104 6.08 -17.01 7.29
C GLU A 104 5.44 -18.33 6.85
N ARG A 105 4.42 -18.28 5.99
CA ARG A 105 3.78 -19.49 5.42
C ARG A 105 4.75 -20.35 4.62
N ILE A 106 5.66 -19.74 3.86
CA ILE A 106 6.72 -20.47 3.15
C ILE A 106 7.61 -21.19 4.16
N GLY A 107 7.96 -20.55 5.28
CA GLY A 107 8.72 -21.16 6.37
C GLY A 107 8.03 -22.36 7.03
N MET A 108 6.68 -22.41 7.00
CA MET A 108 5.89 -23.52 7.55
C MET A 108 5.73 -24.73 6.62
N ILE A 109 6.18 -24.65 5.36
CA ILE A 109 6.03 -25.77 4.42
C ILE A 109 6.89 -26.95 4.89
N THR A 110 6.23 -28.01 5.36
CA THR A 110 6.84 -29.19 5.99
C THR A 110 7.83 -29.93 5.07
N ALA A 111 7.69 -29.79 3.75
CA ALA A 111 8.64 -30.35 2.78
C ALA A 111 10.07 -29.82 2.98
N PHE A 112 10.23 -28.62 3.55
CA PHE A 112 11.53 -28.07 3.87
C PHE A 112 12.06 -28.50 5.24
N ASN A 113 11.20 -28.95 6.16
CA ASN A 113 11.60 -29.46 7.48
C ASN A 113 11.11 -30.91 7.73
N PRO A 114 11.67 -31.90 7.01
CA PRO A 114 11.21 -33.29 7.09
C PRO A 114 11.54 -33.97 8.42
N SER A 115 12.53 -33.46 9.19
CA SER A 115 12.89 -34.05 10.49
C SER A 115 12.13 -33.44 11.67
N GLY A 116 11.47 -32.28 11.49
CA GLY A 116 10.67 -31.63 12.53
C GLY A 116 11.48 -31.03 13.69
N ASP A 117 12.82 -31.13 13.65
CA ASP A 117 13.66 -30.80 14.80
C ASP A 117 13.80 -29.29 15.02
N LEU A 118 13.73 -28.47 13.95
CA LEU A 118 13.72 -27.00 14.02
C LEU A 118 13.01 -26.41 12.80
N PRO A 119 12.06 -25.46 12.95
CA PRO A 119 11.59 -24.68 11.80
C PRO A 119 12.80 -23.95 11.22
N LEU A 120 13.17 -24.25 9.97
CA LEU A 120 14.35 -23.66 9.31
C LEU A 120 14.27 -22.13 9.19
N GLY A 121 13.13 -21.52 9.55
CA GLY A 121 12.84 -20.12 9.30
C GLY A 121 12.68 -19.87 7.80
N TRP A 122 11.82 -18.94 7.44
CA TRP A 122 11.69 -18.53 6.04
C TRP A 122 13.00 -17.91 5.53
N VAL A 123 13.80 -17.31 6.42
CA VAL A 123 15.10 -16.68 6.12
C VAL A 123 16.02 -17.61 5.34
N LEU A 124 16.14 -18.89 5.73
CA LEU A 124 17.04 -19.82 5.03
C LEU A 124 16.54 -20.17 3.62
N VAL A 125 15.22 -20.28 3.45
CA VAL A 125 14.58 -20.59 2.16
C VAL A 125 14.67 -19.39 1.21
N LEU A 126 14.47 -18.18 1.73
CA LEU A 126 14.41 -16.94 0.95
C LEU A 126 15.74 -16.18 0.87
N ALA A 127 16.80 -16.61 1.58
CA ALA A 127 18.10 -15.93 1.59
C ALA A 127 18.68 -15.70 0.19
N VAL A 128 18.64 -16.72 -0.68
CA VAL A 128 19.17 -16.60 -2.06
C VAL A 128 18.31 -15.64 -2.90
N PRO A 129 16.97 -15.80 -2.99
CA PRO A 129 16.11 -14.81 -3.64
C PRO A 129 16.32 -13.37 -3.14
N ILE A 130 16.36 -13.17 -1.83
CA ILE A 130 16.57 -11.84 -1.22
C ILE A 130 17.93 -11.26 -1.63
N GLY A 131 19.00 -12.06 -1.54
CA GLY A 131 20.34 -11.65 -1.96
C GLY A 131 20.42 -11.28 -3.44
N LEU A 132 19.72 -12.01 -4.31
CA LEU A 132 19.64 -11.70 -5.74
C LEU A 132 18.89 -10.40 -6.01
N VAL A 133 17.75 -10.17 -5.34
CA VAL A 133 16.99 -8.92 -5.45
C VAL A 133 17.82 -7.73 -4.96
N ALA A 134 18.48 -7.87 -3.82
CA ALA A 134 19.40 -6.87 -3.28
C ALA A 134 20.54 -6.53 -4.25
N LEU A 135 21.22 -7.55 -4.77
CA LEU A 135 22.31 -7.37 -5.74
C LEU A 135 21.81 -6.68 -7.01
N PHE A 136 20.64 -7.09 -7.50
CA PHE A 136 19.97 -6.43 -8.62
C PHE A 136 19.71 -4.95 -8.33
N MET A 137 19.14 -4.62 -7.17
CA MET A 137 18.83 -3.23 -6.80
C MET A 137 20.10 -2.37 -6.73
N VAL A 138 21.18 -2.88 -6.14
CA VAL A 138 22.48 -2.18 -6.08
C VAL A 138 23.08 -1.99 -7.47
N ALA A 139 23.09 -3.06 -8.29
CA ALA A 139 23.61 -3.00 -9.65
C ALA A 139 22.82 -2.02 -10.52
N PHE A 140 21.49 -2.05 -10.41
CA PHE A 140 20.61 -1.10 -11.11
C PHE A 140 20.86 0.34 -10.64
N ALA A 141 20.93 0.57 -9.34
CA ALA A 141 21.22 1.90 -8.79
C ALA A 141 22.55 2.44 -9.31
N TRP A 142 23.58 1.59 -9.33
CA TRP A 142 24.91 1.96 -9.83
C TRP A 142 24.92 2.23 -11.33
N LEU A 143 24.24 1.42 -12.13
CA LEU A 143 24.27 1.53 -13.58
C LEU A 143 23.34 2.63 -14.11
N HIS A 144 22.25 2.94 -13.42
CA HIS A 144 21.16 3.80 -13.91
C HIS A 144 20.92 5.03 -13.04
N ILE A 145 20.83 4.88 -11.71
CA ILE A 145 20.43 5.97 -10.80
C ILE A 145 21.60 6.89 -10.42
N ARG A 146 22.86 6.43 -10.56
CA ARG A 146 24.07 7.11 -10.04
C ARG A 146 24.27 8.58 -10.45
N GLN A 147 23.62 9.05 -11.51
CA GLN A 147 23.67 10.46 -11.92
C GLN A 147 22.98 11.37 -10.89
N SER A 148 21.95 10.87 -10.21
CA SER A 148 21.33 11.52 -9.06
C SER A 148 21.95 10.99 -7.78
N VAL A 149 23.02 11.65 -7.30
CA VAL A 149 23.81 11.23 -6.12
C VAL A 149 22.93 10.97 -4.90
N LEU A 150 21.95 11.84 -4.63
CA LEU A 150 21.04 11.68 -3.50
C LEU A 150 20.09 10.49 -3.69
N ALA A 151 19.48 10.34 -4.88
CA ALA A 151 18.60 9.19 -5.14
C ALA A 151 19.38 7.87 -5.05
N PHE A 152 20.62 7.84 -5.55
CA PHE A 152 21.52 6.71 -5.40
C PHE A 152 21.81 6.41 -3.93
N ALA A 153 22.23 7.40 -3.14
CA ALA A 153 22.53 7.22 -1.72
C ALA A 153 21.33 6.67 -0.95
N PHE A 154 20.13 7.25 -1.13
CA PHE A 154 18.91 6.76 -0.48
C PHE A 154 18.52 5.35 -0.94
N THR A 155 18.73 5.01 -2.21
CA THR A 155 18.50 3.64 -2.71
C THR A 155 19.42 2.64 -2.00
N ILE A 156 20.72 2.95 -1.90
CA ILE A 156 21.69 2.07 -1.22
C ILE A 156 21.37 1.94 0.27
N THR A 157 21.05 3.04 0.96
CA THR A 157 20.62 2.99 2.36
C THR A 157 19.37 2.14 2.53
N GLY A 158 18.38 2.28 1.64
CA GLY A 158 17.18 1.45 1.61
C GLY A 158 17.51 -0.04 1.49
N VAL A 159 18.39 -0.41 0.55
CA VAL A 159 18.86 -1.80 0.39
C VAL A 159 19.54 -2.32 1.67
N ILE A 160 20.41 -1.52 2.29
CA ILE A 160 21.10 -1.91 3.53
C ILE A 160 20.09 -2.17 4.65
N CYS A 161 19.09 -1.31 4.80
CA CYS A 161 18.02 -1.50 5.79
C CYS A 161 17.31 -2.84 5.60
N PHE A 162 16.84 -3.16 4.40
CA PHE A 162 16.14 -4.42 4.10
C PHE A 162 17.02 -5.65 4.24
N ILE A 163 18.29 -5.59 3.80
CA ILE A 163 19.20 -6.73 3.95
C ILE A 163 19.48 -7.00 5.43
N THR A 164 19.48 -5.98 6.28
CA THR A 164 19.78 -6.15 7.71
C THR A 164 18.69 -6.94 8.45
N VAL A 165 17.43 -6.86 8.01
CA VAL A 165 16.26 -7.56 8.59
C VAL A 165 16.49 -9.08 8.71
N PRO A 166 16.72 -9.85 7.63
CA PRO A 166 16.92 -11.29 7.74
C PRO A 166 18.15 -11.68 8.58
N PHE A 167 19.15 -10.79 8.71
CA PHE A 167 20.27 -11.02 9.63
C PHE A 167 19.86 -10.84 11.10
N LEU A 168 19.01 -9.86 11.40
CA LEU A 168 18.47 -9.66 12.75
C LEU A 168 17.59 -10.83 13.16
N GLU A 169 16.72 -11.30 12.28
CA GLU A 169 15.87 -12.45 12.56
C GLU A 169 16.70 -13.74 12.74
N LEU A 170 17.72 -13.97 11.91
CA LEU A 170 18.62 -15.12 12.09
C LEU A 170 19.38 -15.06 13.44
N LEU A 171 19.78 -13.86 13.87
CA LEU A 171 20.39 -13.64 15.17
C LEU A 171 19.37 -13.95 16.28
N GLU A 172 18.13 -13.49 16.14
CA GLU A 172 17.05 -13.76 17.05
C GLU A 172 16.82 -15.26 17.22
N LEU A 173 16.63 -16.00 16.12
CA LEU A 173 16.47 -17.47 16.13
C LEU A 173 17.59 -18.19 16.90
N ARG A 174 18.85 -17.73 16.77
CA ARG A 174 19.99 -18.30 17.50
C ARG A 174 19.97 -17.96 18.99
N ILE A 175 19.52 -16.76 19.36
CA ILE A 175 19.35 -16.37 20.77
C ILE A 175 18.21 -17.18 21.40
N VAL A 176 17.08 -17.37 20.70
CA VAL A 176 15.96 -18.22 21.15
C VAL A 176 16.46 -19.62 21.45
N ALA A 177 17.20 -20.22 20.52
CA ALA A 177 17.68 -21.59 20.64
C ALA A 177 18.63 -21.83 21.82
N THR A 178 19.21 -20.76 22.39
CA THR A 178 20.21 -20.85 23.47
C THR A 178 19.69 -20.37 24.83
N THR A 179 18.54 -19.69 24.90
CA THR A 179 18.00 -19.12 26.14
C THR A 179 16.77 -19.90 26.63
N GLN A 180 16.67 -20.16 27.95
CA GLN A 180 15.48 -20.78 28.53
C GLN A 180 14.26 -19.85 28.37
N ILE A 181 13.15 -20.42 27.92
CA ILE A 181 12.00 -19.79 27.23
C ILE A 181 11.31 -18.64 27.99
N GLU A 182 11.36 -18.58 29.32
CA GLU A 182 10.51 -17.66 30.11
C GLU A 182 10.99 -16.20 30.17
N ILE A 183 12.29 -15.93 30.06
CA ILE A 183 12.83 -14.54 30.08
C ILE A 183 12.80 -13.91 28.67
N PHE A 184 12.63 -14.75 27.65
CA PHE A 184 12.89 -14.41 26.26
C PHE A 184 11.84 -13.46 25.65
N TRP A 185 10.55 -13.73 25.90
CA TRP A 185 9.43 -12.89 25.42
C TRP A 185 9.47 -11.44 25.92
N GLN A 186 10.11 -11.18 27.07
CA GLN A 186 10.26 -9.83 27.61
C GLN A 186 11.41 -9.03 26.97
N ASN A 187 12.35 -9.71 26.30
CA ASN A 187 13.54 -9.10 25.70
C ASN A 187 13.46 -8.93 24.16
N GLN A 188 12.62 -9.72 23.48
CA GLN A 188 12.42 -9.64 22.02
C GLN A 188 11.95 -8.29 21.51
N THR A 189 11.34 -7.46 22.35
CA THR A 189 10.73 -6.24 21.81
C THR A 189 11.75 -5.23 21.26
N ALA A 190 13.00 -5.27 21.70
CA ALA A 190 14.03 -4.36 21.20
C ALA A 190 14.57 -4.80 19.83
N SER A 191 14.84 -6.10 19.62
CA SER A 191 15.28 -6.62 18.32
C SER A 191 14.18 -6.41 17.29
N GLN A 192 12.96 -6.84 17.61
CA GLN A 192 11.82 -6.71 16.73
C GLN A 192 11.51 -5.24 16.40
N MET A 193 11.54 -4.33 17.39
CA MET A 193 11.36 -2.91 17.10
C MET A 193 12.43 -2.37 16.13
N VAL A 194 13.69 -2.81 16.24
CA VAL A 194 14.76 -2.40 15.32
C VAL A 194 14.53 -2.97 13.93
N GLU A 195 14.20 -4.24 13.83
CA GLU A 195 13.89 -4.95 12.58
C GLU A 195 12.77 -4.25 11.81
N GLU A 196 11.61 -4.13 12.45
CA GLU A 196 10.43 -3.46 11.91
C GLU A 196 10.68 -1.99 11.54
N SER A 197 11.50 -1.30 12.35
CA SER A 197 11.92 0.07 12.03
C SER A 197 12.73 0.12 10.74
N LEU A 198 13.68 -0.81 10.56
CA LEU A 198 14.52 -0.84 9.37
C LEU A 198 13.68 -1.07 8.12
N GLU A 199 12.63 -1.88 8.17
CA GLU A 199 11.73 -2.10 7.03
C GLU A 199 10.96 -0.82 6.62
N ILE A 200 10.29 -0.17 7.57
CA ILE A 200 9.50 1.03 7.26
C ILE A 200 10.39 2.22 6.87
N PHE A 201 11.59 2.35 7.46
CA PHE A 201 12.55 3.40 7.08
C PHE A 201 13.25 3.08 5.76
N GLY A 202 13.58 1.82 5.50
CA GLY A 202 14.08 1.36 4.21
C GLY A 202 13.11 1.70 3.09
N SER A 203 11.82 1.38 3.28
CA SER A 203 10.73 1.73 2.37
C SER A 203 10.62 3.24 2.14
N LEU A 204 10.73 4.04 3.21
CA LEU A 204 10.74 5.50 3.10
C LEU A 204 11.94 6.01 2.31
N PHE A 205 13.13 5.42 2.46
CA PHE A 205 14.30 5.80 1.68
C PHE A 205 14.14 5.50 0.19
N PHE A 206 13.57 4.35 -0.18
CA PHE A 206 13.23 4.09 -1.59
C PHE A 206 12.17 5.06 -2.12
N LEU A 207 11.18 5.44 -1.31
CA LEU A 207 10.20 6.45 -1.69
C LEU A 207 10.87 7.81 -1.93
N ILE A 208 11.77 8.23 -1.05
CA ILE A 208 12.54 9.48 -1.24
C ILE A 208 13.40 9.37 -2.50
N ALA A 209 14.10 8.26 -2.70
CA ALA A 209 14.97 8.03 -3.85
C ALA A 209 14.22 8.13 -5.18
N THR A 210 13.06 7.47 -5.30
CA THR A 210 12.23 7.51 -6.52
C THR A 210 11.71 8.92 -6.81
N ASN A 211 11.29 9.69 -5.78
CA ASN A 211 10.89 11.08 -5.98
C ASN A 211 12.07 11.97 -6.41
N LEU A 212 13.24 11.84 -5.78
CA LEU A 212 14.46 12.59 -6.16
C LEU A 212 14.92 12.23 -7.58
N TYR A 213 14.79 10.97 -7.98
CA TYR A 213 15.08 10.54 -9.35
C TYR A 213 14.15 11.22 -10.34
N ILE A 214 12.82 11.18 -10.13
CA ILE A 214 11.84 11.84 -11.00
C ILE A 214 12.13 13.35 -11.13
N ILE A 215 12.41 14.04 -10.02
CA ILE A 215 12.74 15.47 -10.02
C ILE A 215 14.03 15.72 -10.82
N HIS A 216 15.04 14.88 -10.64
CA HIS A 216 16.29 14.99 -11.38
C HIS A 216 16.09 14.77 -12.88
N SER A 217 15.29 13.76 -13.26
CA SER A 217 14.93 13.46 -14.64
C SER A 217 14.25 14.65 -15.32
N PHE A 218 13.28 15.31 -14.67
CA PHE A 218 12.65 16.50 -15.24
C PHE A 218 13.60 17.68 -15.43
N ARG A 219 14.49 17.95 -14.46
CA ARG A 219 15.47 19.04 -14.57
C ARG A 219 16.48 18.84 -15.70
N GLN A 220 16.76 17.59 -16.09
CA GLN A 220 17.61 17.34 -17.25
C GLN A 220 16.90 17.67 -18.58
N ASP A 221 15.56 17.61 -18.61
CA ASP A 221 14.73 17.91 -19.78
C ASP A 221 14.34 19.40 -19.90
N GLU A 222 14.38 20.18 -18.82
CA GLU A 222 14.03 21.64 -18.77
C GLU A 222 14.79 22.49 -19.81
N GLY A 223 15.90 22.00 -20.37
CA GLY A 223 16.59 22.65 -21.49
C GLY A 223 15.84 22.58 -22.84
N ALA A 224 14.76 21.80 -22.93
CA ALA A 224 14.08 21.48 -24.19
C ALA A 224 12.56 21.73 -24.20
N ILE A 225 11.90 21.94 -23.06
CA ILE A 225 10.43 21.97 -22.95
C ILE A 225 9.97 23.15 -22.07
N SER A 226 8.88 23.83 -22.45
CA SER A 226 8.29 24.90 -21.63
C SER A 226 7.58 24.34 -20.38
N SER A 227 7.61 25.08 -19.27
CA SER A 227 7.05 24.67 -17.97
C SER A 227 5.57 24.21 -18.01
N GLU A 228 4.79 24.73 -18.94
CA GLU A 228 3.38 24.39 -19.11
C GLU A 228 3.19 22.97 -19.70
N GLN A 229 4.07 22.57 -20.62
CA GLN A 229 4.06 21.25 -21.27
C GLN A 229 4.58 20.15 -20.33
N GLU A 230 5.41 20.49 -19.35
CA GLU A 230 5.87 19.54 -18.32
C GLU A 230 4.73 19.08 -17.40
N SER A 231 3.89 20.01 -16.93
CA SER A 231 2.80 19.69 -15.99
C SER A 231 1.76 18.73 -16.59
N THR A 232 1.42 18.93 -17.86
CA THR A 232 0.46 18.11 -18.61
C THR A 232 1.02 16.71 -18.88
N SER A 233 2.31 16.62 -19.24
CA SER A 233 2.99 15.34 -19.45
C SER A 233 3.07 14.50 -18.18
N PHE A 234 3.35 15.12 -17.01
CA PHE A 234 3.38 14.40 -15.74
C PHE A 234 2.01 13.83 -15.37
N SER A 235 0.94 14.63 -15.47
CA SER A 235 -0.42 14.19 -15.16
C SER A 235 -0.87 13.00 -16.03
N ALA A 236 -0.56 13.02 -17.32
CA ALA A 236 -0.84 11.90 -18.23
C ALA A 236 -0.04 10.62 -17.88
N THR A 237 1.22 10.78 -17.45
CA THR A 237 2.05 9.65 -16.97
C THR A 237 1.44 9.03 -15.72
N LEU A 238 1.07 9.86 -14.75
CA LEU A 238 0.45 9.43 -13.50
C LEU A 238 -0.84 8.67 -13.76
N GLN A 239 -1.69 9.19 -14.64
CA GLN A 239 -2.93 8.53 -15.03
C GLN A 239 -2.69 7.16 -15.65
N THR A 240 -1.72 7.05 -16.57
CA THR A 240 -1.37 5.78 -17.21
C THR A 240 -0.90 4.76 -16.17
N ALA A 241 -0.07 5.19 -15.22
CA ALA A 241 0.36 4.35 -14.12
C ALA A 241 -0.81 3.91 -13.23
N LEU A 242 -1.72 4.83 -12.88
CA LEU A 242 -2.89 4.52 -12.06
C LEU A 242 -3.84 3.55 -12.77
N ILE A 243 -4.08 3.72 -14.07
CA ILE A 243 -4.89 2.79 -14.86
C ILE A 243 -4.21 1.41 -14.90
N GLY A 244 -2.91 1.36 -15.20
CA GLY A 244 -2.14 0.12 -15.22
C GLY A 244 -2.17 -0.62 -13.89
N ALA A 245 -1.95 0.10 -12.78
CA ALA A 245 -2.03 -0.44 -11.42
C ALA A 245 -3.45 -0.91 -11.07
N SER A 246 -4.48 -0.16 -11.47
CA SER A 246 -5.89 -0.53 -11.26
C SER A 246 -6.24 -1.82 -11.98
N LEU A 247 -5.81 -1.97 -13.23
CA LEU A 247 -6.03 -3.18 -14.02
C LEU A 247 -5.25 -4.36 -13.43
N LEU A 248 -3.98 -4.16 -13.06
CA LEU A 248 -3.16 -5.19 -12.45
C LEU A 248 -3.77 -5.68 -11.13
N ILE A 249 -4.12 -4.77 -10.22
CA ILE A 249 -4.75 -5.15 -8.94
C ILE A 249 -6.13 -5.79 -9.16
N GLY A 250 -6.88 -5.34 -10.16
CA GLY A 250 -8.13 -5.99 -10.57
C GLY A 250 -7.91 -7.44 -11.02
N LEU A 251 -6.88 -7.69 -11.83
CA LEU A 251 -6.50 -9.03 -12.29
C LEU A 251 -5.97 -9.89 -11.13
N LEU A 252 -5.06 -9.34 -10.31
CA LEU A 252 -4.55 -10.02 -9.12
C LEU A 252 -5.65 -10.31 -8.09
N GLY A 253 -6.69 -9.47 -8.02
CA GLY A 253 -7.85 -9.71 -7.17
C GLY A 253 -8.70 -10.90 -7.63
N LEU A 254 -8.71 -11.22 -8.92
CA LEU A 254 -9.27 -12.48 -9.41
C LEU A 254 -8.38 -13.66 -8.99
N GLU A 255 -7.06 -13.47 -8.99
CA GLU A 255 -6.09 -14.44 -8.45
C GLU A 255 -6.14 -14.54 -6.92
N ALA A 256 -6.72 -13.57 -6.19
CA ALA A 256 -6.93 -13.67 -4.74
C ALA A 256 -7.78 -14.89 -4.36
N LEU A 257 -8.68 -15.32 -5.25
CA LEU A 257 -9.44 -16.57 -5.11
C LEU A 257 -8.51 -17.79 -5.18
N LEU A 258 -7.46 -17.73 -6.00
CA LEU A 258 -6.40 -18.74 -6.07
C LEU A 258 -5.50 -18.67 -4.83
N VAL A 259 -5.16 -17.48 -4.34
CA VAL A 259 -4.41 -17.29 -3.09
C VAL A 259 -5.19 -17.88 -1.91
N GLU A 260 -6.50 -17.63 -1.81
CA GLU A 260 -7.32 -18.24 -0.76
C GLU A 260 -7.34 -19.77 -0.88
N TRP A 261 -7.41 -20.30 -2.10
CA TRP A 261 -7.30 -21.73 -2.35
C TRP A 261 -5.93 -22.29 -1.90
N LEU A 262 -4.83 -21.61 -2.20
CA LEU A 262 -3.48 -22.00 -1.76
C LEU A 262 -3.36 -21.94 -0.23
N VAL A 263 -3.81 -20.84 0.39
CA VAL A 263 -3.76 -20.61 1.83
C VAL A 263 -4.57 -21.66 2.61
N ARG A 264 -5.75 -22.06 2.13
CA ARG A 264 -6.55 -23.13 2.75
C ARG A 264 -5.83 -24.47 2.84
N ASN A 265 -4.83 -24.69 2.00
CA ASN A 265 -4.02 -25.91 1.99
C ASN A 265 -2.70 -25.77 2.77
N THR A 266 -2.44 -24.62 3.40
CA THR A 266 -1.27 -24.40 4.28
C THR A 266 -1.60 -24.71 5.75
N VAL A 267 -0.58 -25.02 6.54
CA VAL A 267 -0.72 -25.35 7.97
C VAL A 267 -1.36 -24.17 8.72
N SER A 268 -2.33 -24.46 9.58
CA SER A 268 -2.94 -23.47 10.48
C SER A 268 -1.89 -22.97 11.49
N GLY A 269 -1.57 -21.68 11.47
CA GLY A 269 -0.59 -21.11 12.41
C GLY A 269 -0.27 -19.63 12.17
N ASP A 270 -0.41 -19.15 10.94
CA ASP A 270 -0.11 -17.76 10.58
C ASP A 270 -1.33 -16.81 10.78
N ALA A 271 -1.02 -15.60 11.26
CA ALA A 271 -1.92 -14.49 11.49
C ALA A 271 -2.27 -13.66 10.24
N GLY A 272 -1.49 -13.74 9.15
CA GLY A 272 -1.67 -13.01 7.90
C GLY A 272 -3.02 -13.24 7.20
N ILE A 273 -3.63 -12.19 6.62
CA ILE A 273 -4.91 -12.26 5.89
C ILE A 273 -4.75 -11.58 4.53
N ALA A 274 -4.05 -12.27 3.61
CA ALA A 274 -3.70 -11.71 2.29
C ALA A 274 -4.90 -11.12 1.51
N LYS A 275 -6.10 -11.68 1.68
CA LYS A 275 -7.33 -11.16 1.04
C LYS A 275 -7.68 -9.72 1.46
N ASN A 276 -7.21 -9.25 2.62
CA ASN A 276 -7.43 -7.89 3.10
C ASN A 276 -6.54 -6.86 2.39
N TRP A 277 -5.46 -7.30 1.75
CA TRP A 277 -4.57 -6.43 0.98
C TRP A 277 -5.28 -5.78 -0.21
N PHE A 278 -6.13 -6.53 -0.93
CA PHE A 278 -6.82 -6.03 -2.12
C PHE A 278 -7.74 -4.82 -1.85
N PRO A 279 -8.70 -4.87 -0.91
CA PRO A 279 -9.50 -3.69 -0.60
C PRO A 279 -8.66 -2.53 -0.01
N ALA A 280 -7.57 -2.82 0.70
CA ALA A 280 -6.65 -1.80 1.20
C ALA A 280 -5.93 -1.06 0.06
N ALA A 281 -5.32 -1.82 -0.86
CA ALA A 281 -4.63 -1.30 -2.04
C ALA A 281 -5.56 -0.49 -2.94
N LEU A 282 -6.78 -0.99 -3.20
CA LEU A 282 -7.78 -0.27 -3.99
C LEU A 282 -8.23 1.03 -3.30
N GLY A 283 -8.42 1.02 -1.96
CA GLY A 283 -8.73 2.22 -1.20
C GLY A 283 -7.66 3.31 -1.35
N MET A 284 -6.38 2.92 -1.33
CA MET A 284 -5.25 3.81 -1.61
C MET A 284 -5.26 4.33 -3.06
N LEU A 285 -5.51 3.47 -4.05
CA LEU A 285 -5.60 3.91 -5.45
C LEU A 285 -6.76 4.89 -5.68
N VAL A 286 -7.91 4.66 -5.05
CA VAL A 286 -9.07 5.57 -5.11
C VAL A 286 -8.70 6.93 -4.51
N LEU A 287 -7.97 6.98 -3.39
CA LEU A 287 -7.46 8.25 -2.85
C LEU A 287 -6.58 8.98 -3.88
N LEU A 288 -5.58 8.31 -4.46
CA LEU A 288 -4.67 8.93 -5.43
C LEU A 288 -5.43 9.47 -6.65
N LEU A 289 -6.42 8.73 -7.14
CA LEU A 289 -7.27 9.15 -8.26
C LEU A 289 -8.16 10.33 -7.89
N CYS A 290 -8.74 10.34 -6.69
CA CYS A 290 -9.50 11.47 -6.16
C CYS A 290 -8.64 12.74 -6.04
N LEU A 291 -7.37 12.62 -5.61
CA LEU A 291 -6.44 13.75 -5.57
C LEU A 291 -6.12 14.28 -6.97
N GLN A 292 -5.97 13.39 -7.96
CA GLN A 292 -5.77 13.81 -9.35
C GLN A 292 -7.01 14.53 -9.91
N ILE A 293 -8.21 14.02 -9.64
CA ILE A 293 -9.46 14.70 -10.03
C ILE A 293 -9.59 16.05 -9.31
N TRP A 294 -9.24 16.13 -8.02
CA TRP A 294 -9.25 17.36 -7.23
C TRP A 294 -8.36 18.46 -7.82
N GLU A 295 -7.21 18.09 -8.39
CA GLU A 295 -6.29 18.99 -9.06
C GLU A 295 -6.81 19.42 -10.44
N ALA A 296 -7.41 18.50 -11.19
CA ALA A 296 -7.99 18.80 -12.52
C ALA A 296 -9.25 19.70 -12.47
N ILE A 297 -9.93 19.79 -11.33
CA ILE A 297 -11.13 20.62 -11.18
C ILE A 297 -10.74 22.09 -10.96
N PRO A 298 -11.32 23.05 -11.72
CA PRO A 298 -11.07 24.48 -11.53
C PRO A 298 -11.32 24.96 -10.10
N SER A 299 -10.47 25.85 -9.60
CA SER A 299 -10.51 26.38 -8.22
C SER A 299 -11.85 26.98 -7.82
N ARG A 300 -12.60 27.57 -8.77
CA ARG A 300 -13.97 28.10 -8.57
C ARG A 300 -15.02 27.05 -8.16
N LYS A 301 -14.76 25.76 -8.37
CA LYS A 301 -15.68 24.65 -8.02
C LYS A 301 -15.30 23.99 -6.70
N ILE A 302 -15.19 24.78 -5.63
CA ILE A 302 -14.74 24.34 -4.29
C ILE A 302 -15.51 23.13 -3.78
N PHE A 303 -16.85 23.12 -3.90
CA PHE A 303 -17.66 21.99 -3.42
C PHE A 303 -17.34 20.66 -4.11
N HIS A 304 -17.04 20.68 -5.42
CA HIS A 304 -16.68 19.46 -6.15
C HIS A 304 -15.31 18.95 -5.68
N ARG A 305 -14.34 19.87 -5.54
CA ARG A 305 -13.01 19.56 -4.99
C ARG A 305 -13.14 18.92 -3.61
N LEU A 306 -13.89 19.55 -2.71
CA LEU A 306 -14.10 19.02 -1.36
C LEU A 306 -14.73 17.62 -1.38
N LEU A 307 -15.71 17.37 -2.25
CA LEU A 307 -16.32 16.04 -2.38
C LEU A 307 -15.28 14.95 -2.72
N TYR A 308 -14.42 15.19 -3.72
CA TYR A 308 -13.38 14.21 -4.09
C TYR A 308 -12.35 14.01 -2.99
N LEU A 309 -11.97 15.07 -2.28
CA LEU A 309 -11.08 14.95 -1.13
C LEU A 309 -11.70 14.09 -0.03
N LEU A 310 -12.97 14.35 0.32
CA LEU A 310 -13.69 13.57 1.33
C LEU A 310 -13.87 12.11 0.90
N LEU A 311 -14.19 11.85 -0.37
CA LEU A 311 -14.29 10.50 -0.92
C LEU A 311 -12.96 9.75 -0.88
N GLY A 312 -11.86 10.43 -1.24
CA GLY A 312 -10.51 9.86 -1.17
C GLY A 312 -10.11 9.51 0.26
N LEU A 313 -10.31 10.44 1.20
CA LEU A 313 -10.02 10.20 2.62
C LEU A 313 -10.88 9.08 3.20
N PHE A 314 -12.18 9.05 2.86
CA PHE A 314 -13.08 7.98 3.28
C PHE A 314 -12.65 6.61 2.71
N SER A 315 -12.22 6.57 1.45
CA SER A 315 -11.72 5.35 0.80
C SER A 315 -10.43 4.85 1.43
N LEU A 316 -9.52 5.76 1.81
CA LEU A 316 -8.31 5.42 2.57
C LEU A 316 -8.67 4.84 3.94
N LEU A 317 -9.61 5.47 4.67
CA LEU A 317 -10.08 4.99 5.97
C LEU A 317 -10.71 3.61 5.89
N LEU A 318 -11.53 3.34 4.86
CA LEU A 318 -12.08 2.02 4.60
C LEU A 318 -10.98 1.02 4.23
N GLY A 319 -10.03 1.41 3.39
CA GLY A 319 -8.87 0.59 3.05
C GLY A 319 -8.07 0.17 4.28
N MET A 320 -7.82 1.10 5.20
CA MET A 320 -7.21 0.84 6.51
C MET A 320 -8.08 -0.07 7.38
N TYR A 321 -9.38 0.20 7.45
CA TYR A 321 -10.33 -0.59 8.25
C TYR A 321 -10.35 -2.08 7.87
N TYR A 322 -10.28 -2.38 6.57
CA TYR A 322 -10.22 -3.76 6.08
C TYR A 322 -8.79 -4.33 6.10
N GLY A 323 -7.79 -3.55 5.67
CA GLY A 323 -6.38 -3.97 5.67
C GLY A 323 -5.85 -4.32 7.06
N ALA A 324 -6.16 -3.49 8.06
CA ALA A 324 -5.83 -3.74 9.47
C ALA A 324 -6.85 -4.66 10.18
N ASN A 325 -7.67 -5.39 9.42
CA ASN A 325 -8.66 -6.34 9.93
C ASN A 325 -9.52 -5.82 11.11
N ILE A 326 -9.79 -4.52 11.18
CA ILE A 326 -10.50 -3.90 12.32
C ILE A 326 -11.91 -4.48 12.40
N TYR A 327 -12.53 -4.81 11.27
CA TYR A 327 -13.80 -5.52 11.22
C TYR A 327 -13.77 -6.89 11.92
N GLY A 328 -12.62 -7.59 11.90
CA GLY A 328 -12.29 -8.77 12.69
C GLY A 328 -12.51 -8.54 14.17
N TYR A 329 -11.77 -7.58 14.72
CA TYR A 329 -11.80 -7.21 16.15
C TYR A 329 -13.18 -6.76 16.63
N MET A 330 -14.00 -6.18 15.76
CA MET A 330 -15.34 -5.70 16.11
C MET A 330 -16.36 -6.82 16.36
N SER A 331 -16.04 -8.08 16.02
CA SER A 331 -16.90 -9.22 16.41
C SER A 331 -16.71 -9.72 17.82
N TRP A 332 -15.67 -9.25 18.52
CA TRP A 332 -15.41 -9.70 19.88
C TRP A 332 -16.56 -9.22 20.76
N GLU A 333 -16.98 -10.03 21.74
CA GLU A 333 -18.21 -9.79 22.51
C GLU A 333 -18.31 -8.38 23.06
N GLN A 334 -17.18 -7.83 23.52
CA GLN A 334 -17.08 -6.48 24.09
C GLN A 334 -17.21 -5.35 23.05
N MET A 335 -17.00 -5.64 21.76
CA MET A 335 -16.96 -4.66 20.67
C MET A 335 -18.19 -4.74 19.74
N ILE A 336 -19.13 -5.66 19.97
CA ILE A 336 -20.30 -5.85 19.09
C ILE A 336 -21.13 -4.56 18.93
N VAL A 337 -21.47 -3.89 20.04
CA VAL A 337 -22.31 -2.68 19.99
C VAL A 337 -21.55 -1.51 19.34
N PRO A 338 -20.32 -1.14 19.78
CA PRO A 338 -19.52 -0.13 19.07
C PRO A 338 -19.29 -0.45 17.59
N GLY A 339 -19.05 -1.73 17.27
CA GLY A 339 -18.85 -2.21 15.92
C GLY A 339 -20.05 -1.97 15.02
N ARG A 340 -21.27 -2.24 15.50
CA ARG A 340 -22.51 -1.94 14.76
C ARG A 340 -22.69 -0.45 14.49
N TRP A 341 -22.40 0.40 15.47
CA TRP A 341 -22.46 1.85 15.29
C TRP A 341 -21.42 2.35 14.28
N LEU A 342 -20.21 1.79 14.32
CA LEU A 342 -19.17 2.09 13.35
C LEU A 342 -19.60 1.68 11.94
N HIS A 343 -20.09 0.45 11.74
CA HIS A 343 -20.60 -0.03 10.44
C HIS A 343 -21.71 0.85 9.90
N LEU A 344 -22.70 1.19 10.73
CA LEU A 344 -23.81 2.07 10.33
C LEU A 344 -23.30 3.45 9.92
N SER A 345 -22.32 3.99 10.65
CA SER A 345 -21.73 5.30 10.35
C SER A 345 -20.97 5.28 9.03
N LEU A 346 -20.12 4.26 8.81
CA LEU A 346 -19.38 4.10 7.56
C LEU A 346 -20.33 3.93 6.37
N LEU A 347 -21.38 3.12 6.51
CA LEU A 347 -22.39 2.95 5.45
C LEU A 347 -23.14 4.25 5.16
N THR A 348 -23.52 5.00 6.20
CA THR A 348 -24.21 6.29 6.05
C THR A 348 -23.34 7.29 5.28
N ILE A 349 -22.06 7.38 5.62
CA ILE A 349 -21.10 8.23 4.91
C ILE A 349 -20.97 7.79 3.44
N ALA A 350 -20.85 6.49 3.18
CA ALA A 350 -20.78 5.96 1.82
C ALA A 350 -22.02 6.29 0.99
N VAL A 351 -23.22 6.16 1.56
CA VAL A 351 -24.49 6.51 0.90
C VAL A 351 -24.54 8.00 0.58
N VAL A 352 -24.21 8.87 1.54
CA VAL A 352 -24.21 10.34 1.33
C VAL A 352 -23.21 10.72 0.23
N LEU A 353 -21.96 10.25 0.32
CA LEU A 353 -20.94 10.52 -0.71
C LEU A 353 -21.35 9.96 -2.07
N GLY A 354 -21.95 8.76 -2.10
CA GLY A 354 -22.42 8.12 -3.32
C GLY A 354 -23.56 8.88 -4.00
N ILE A 355 -24.52 9.39 -3.23
CA ILE A 355 -25.61 10.25 -3.74
C ILE A 355 -25.02 11.54 -4.32
N GLU A 356 -24.20 12.25 -3.56
CA GLU A 356 -23.58 13.52 -3.99
C GLU A 356 -22.74 13.34 -5.26
N LEU A 357 -21.94 12.27 -5.33
CA LEU A 357 -21.14 11.96 -6.50
C LEU A 357 -22.02 11.61 -7.71
N THR A 358 -23.09 10.83 -7.52
CA THR A 358 -24.03 10.46 -8.58
C THR A 358 -24.74 11.68 -9.18
N LEU A 359 -25.02 12.70 -8.37
CA LEU A 359 -25.60 13.96 -8.85
C LEU A 359 -24.62 14.77 -9.71
N GLN A 360 -23.32 14.69 -9.43
CA GLN A 360 -22.29 15.44 -10.17
C GLN A 360 -21.85 14.76 -11.48
N VAL A 361 -21.94 13.43 -11.56
CA VAL A 361 -21.48 12.68 -12.73
C VAL A 361 -22.58 12.62 -13.80
N LYS A 362 -22.25 12.94 -15.06
CA LYS A 362 -23.23 12.88 -16.17
C LYS A 362 -23.30 11.50 -16.85
N ASN A 363 -22.23 10.72 -16.81
CA ASN A 363 -22.14 9.44 -17.51
C ASN A 363 -22.96 8.35 -16.78
N LEU A 364 -23.82 7.64 -17.50
CA LEU A 364 -24.69 6.59 -16.93
C LEU A 364 -23.89 5.45 -16.29
N TRP A 365 -22.82 4.98 -16.94
CA TRP A 365 -21.99 3.87 -16.43
C TRP A 365 -21.27 4.24 -15.15
N SER A 366 -20.76 5.46 -15.04
CA SER A 366 -20.18 5.95 -13.78
C SER A 366 -21.24 6.00 -12.67
N LYS A 367 -22.48 6.43 -12.95
CA LYS A 367 -23.57 6.41 -11.96
C LYS A 367 -23.86 4.99 -11.49
N VAL A 368 -23.97 4.04 -12.44
CA VAL A 368 -24.19 2.62 -12.13
C VAL A 368 -23.07 2.07 -11.25
N GLY A 369 -21.81 2.35 -11.57
CA GLY A 369 -20.69 1.89 -10.76
C GLY A 369 -20.63 2.51 -9.36
N ILE A 370 -21.02 3.78 -9.19
CA ILE A 370 -21.12 4.41 -7.87
C ILE A 370 -22.24 3.77 -7.03
N VAL A 371 -23.41 3.53 -7.63
CA VAL A 371 -24.52 2.85 -6.94
C VAL A 371 -24.12 1.42 -6.56
N ALA A 372 -23.45 0.69 -7.46
CA ALA A 372 -22.92 -0.64 -7.20
C ALA A 372 -21.91 -0.64 -6.04
N TRP A 373 -21.00 0.34 -5.99
CA TRP A 373 -20.07 0.51 -4.87
C TRP A 373 -20.79 0.60 -3.52
N VAL A 374 -21.80 1.47 -3.40
CA VAL A 374 -22.57 1.62 -2.15
C VAL A 374 -23.30 0.33 -1.78
N ILE A 375 -23.93 -0.34 -2.76
CA ILE A 375 -24.66 -1.59 -2.54
C ILE A 375 -23.73 -2.71 -2.07
N PHE A 376 -22.64 -2.98 -2.80
CA PHE A 376 -21.70 -4.04 -2.44
C PHE A 376 -21.01 -3.79 -1.11
N LEU A 377 -20.66 -2.54 -0.81
CA LEU A 377 -20.11 -2.16 0.50
C LEU A 377 -21.12 -2.43 1.63
N GLY A 378 -22.39 -2.07 1.44
CA GLY A 378 -23.46 -2.31 2.42
C GLY A 378 -23.74 -3.80 2.64
N ILE A 379 -23.75 -4.61 1.57
CA ILE A 379 -23.86 -6.08 1.67
C ILE A 379 -22.64 -6.63 2.41
N GLY A 380 -21.43 -6.17 2.07
CA GLY A 380 -20.18 -6.56 2.70
C GLY A 380 -20.23 -6.38 4.22
N MET A 381 -20.59 -5.18 4.69
CA MET A 381 -20.71 -4.87 6.12
C MET A 381 -21.75 -5.72 6.85
N LYS A 382 -22.79 -6.21 6.15
CA LYS A 382 -23.83 -7.08 6.74
C LYS A 382 -23.50 -8.57 6.68
N SER A 383 -22.70 -9.00 5.70
CA SER A 383 -22.50 -10.41 5.34
C SER A 383 -21.60 -11.23 6.28
N GLY A 384 -20.96 -10.59 7.27
CA GLY A 384 -20.04 -11.27 8.20
C GLY A 384 -18.66 -11.57 7.60
N PHE A 385 -17.86 -12.38 8.31
CA PHE A 385 -16.41 -12.51 8.08
C PHE A 385 -15.97 -13.15 6.76
N ILE A 386 -16.78 -14.02 6.18
CA ILE A 386 -16.32 -14.90 5.10
C ILE A 386 -16.16 -14.11 3.80
N TYR A 387 -17.17 -13.31 3.44
CA TYR A 387 -17.27 -12.68 2.12
C TYR A 387 -16.95 -11.18 2.11
N VAL A 388 -16.74 -10.57 3.27
CA VAL A 388 -16.61 -9.11 3.39
C VAL A 388 -15.46 -8.55 2.55
N ALA A 389 -14.27 -9.15 2.58
CA ALA A 389 -13.13 -8.67 1.81
C ALA A 389 -13.40 -8.70 0.28
N HIS A 390 -14.04 -9.76 -0.21
CA HIS A 390 -14.40 -9.90 -1.63
C HIS A 390 -15.45 -8.88 -2.08
N LEU A 391 -16.48 -8.67 -1.27
CA LEU A 391 -17.54 -7.70 -1.57
C LEU A 391 -17.01 -6.27 -1.55
N VAL A 392 -16.10 -5.95 -0.62
CA VAL A 392 -15.46 -4.64 -0.53
C VAL A 392 -14.48 -4.44 -1.70
N PHE A 393 -13.74 -5.48 -2.10
CA PHE A 393 -12.92 -5.44 -3.31
C PHE A 393 -13.76 -5.09 -4.53
N ILE A 394 -14.87 -5.82 -4.77
CA ILE A 394 -15.81 -5.54 -5.87
C ILE A 394 -16.33 -4.10 -5.77
N ALA A 395 -16.72 -3.66 -4.57
CA ALA A 395 -17.21 -2.30 -4.34
C ALA A 395 -16.17 -1.27 -4.80
N PHE A 396 -14.92 -1.39 -4.37
CA PHE A 396 -13.86 -0.47 -4.76
C PHE A 396 -13.51 -0.55 -6.24
N THR A 397 -13.55 -1.73 -6.86
CA THR A 397 -13.38 -1.87 -8.31
C THR A 397 -14.44 -1.08 -9.08
N CYS A 398 -15.72 -1.17 -8.67
CA CYS A 398 -16.80 -0.40 -9.27
C CYS A 398 -16.59 1.12 -9.12
N LEU A 399 -16.16 1.57 -7.94
CA LEU A 399 -15.86 2.98 -7.69
C LEU A 399 -14.68 3.46 -8.54
N LEU A 400 -13.59 2.69 -8.58
CA LEU A 400 -12.38 3.02 -9.32
C LEU A 400 -12.64 3.17 -10.82
N ILE A 401 -13.35 2.22 -11.44
CA ILE A 401 -13.76 2.31 -12.85
C ILE A 401 -14.59 3.57 -13.09
N SER A 402 -15.53 3.88 -12.18
CA SER A 402 -16.39 5.06 -12.28
C SER A 402 -15.59 6.37 -12.24
N LEU A 403 -14.59 6.45 -11.36
CA LEU A 403 -13.70 7.59 -11.20
C LEU A 403 -12.74 7.74 -12.39
N LEU A 404 -12.22 6.66 -12.95
CA LEU A 404 -11.36 6.70 -14.14
C LEU A 404 -12.10 7.27 -15.36
N LEU A 405 -13.34 6.83 -15.58
CA LEU A 405 -14.22 7.39 -16.61
C LEU A 405 -14.50 8.87 -16.37
N HIS A 406 -14.58 9.28 -15.10
CA HIS A 406 -14.83 10.67 -14.73
C HIS A 406 -13.60 11.57 -14.93
N LEU A 407 -12.41 11.10 -14.54
CA LEU A 407 -11.14 11.81 -14.73
C LEU A 407 -10.89 12.10 -16.21
N TYR A 408 -11.05 11.09 -17.07
CA TYR A 408 -10.87 11.23 -18.52
C TYR A 408 -11.70 12.39 -19.09
N ARG A 409 -12.93 12.56 -18.60
CA ARG A 409 -13.82 13.63 -19.04
C ARG A 409 -13.37 15.02 -18.61
N TRP A 410 -12.81 15.17 -17.40
CA TRP A 410 -12.35 16.47 -16.92
C TRP A 410 -11.15 16.97 -17.71
N GLN A 411 -10.22 16.08 -18.05
CA GLN A 411 -9.04 16.42 -18.84
C GLN A 411 -9.41 16.90 -20.26
N HIS A 412 -10.33 16.19 -20.92
CA HIS A 412 -10.78 16.60 -22.26
C HIS A 412 -11.53 17.95 -22.24
N LEU A 413 -12.25 18.26 -21.15
CA LEU A 413 -12.91 19.56 -21.00
C LEU A 413 -11.89 20.69 -20.79
N SER A 414 -10.83 20.48 -20.02
CA SER A 414 -9.78 21.49 -19.84
C SER A 414 -9.04 21.80 -21.15
N GLU A 415 -8.75 20.78 -21.96
CA GLU A 415 -8.10 20.96 -23.28
C GLU A 415 -8.99 21.78 -24.22
N SER A 416 -10.28 21.44 -24.33
CA SER A 416 -11.21 22.18 -25.20
C SER A 416 -11.40 23.65 -24.79
N GLN A 417 -11.33 23.96 -23.50
CA GLN A 417 -11.45 25.34 -23.02
C GLN A 417 -10.17 26.14 -23.26
N ALA A 418 -9.00 25.50 -23.15
CA ALA A 418 -7.72 26.12 -23.49
C ALA A 418 -7.63 26.47 -24.98
N GLU A 419 -8.11 25.58 -25.86
CA GLU A 419 -8.18 25.85 -27.31
C GLU A 419 -9.05 27.08 -27.61
N ILE A 420 -10.28 27.15 -27.06
CA ILE A 420 -11.18 28.29 -27.30
C ILE A 420 -10.57 29.62 -26.85
N LEU A 421 -9.94 29.66 -25.66
CA LEU A 421 -9.28 30.87 -25.15
C LEU A 421 -8.04 31.27 -25.95
N SER A 422 -7.39 30.33 -26.64
CA SER A 422 -6.24 30.63 -27.50
C SER A 422 -6.63 31.27 -28.83
N PHE A 423 -7.80 30.92 -29.38
CA PHE A 423 -8.32 31.52 -30.61
C PHE A 423 -8.70 32.99 -30.41
N ASP A 424 -9.40 33.32 -29.32
CA ASP A 424 -9.86 34.69 -29.03
C ASP A 424 -8.70 35.70 -28.85
N ASN A 425 -7.52 35.24 -28.42
CA ASN A 425 -6.35 36.12 -28.24
C ASN A 425 -5.52 36.31 -29.52
N SER A 426 -5.78 35.54 -30.58
CA SER A 426 -5.02 35.63 -31.84
C SER A 426 -5.60 36.60 -32.87
N GLU A 427 -6.83 37.08 -32.64
CA GLU A 427 -7.53 38.05 -33.50
C GLU A 427 -7.48 39.50 -32.96
N LEU A 428 -6.80 39.72 -31.83
CA LEU A 428 -6.53 41.03 -31.22
C LEU A 428 -5.06 41.39 -31.38
#